data_AF-A0A6G0UDT8-F1
#
_entry.id   AF-A0A6G0UDT8-F1
#
_cell.length_a   1.000
_cell.length_b   1.000
_cell.length_c   1.000
_cell.angle_alpha   90.00
_cell.angle_beta   90.00
_cell.angle_gamma   90.00
#
_symmetry.space_group_name_H-M   'P 1'
#
loop_
_entity.id
_entity.type
_entity.pdbx_description
1 polymer ?
#
loop_
_entity_poly.entity_id
_entity_poly.type
_entity_poly.pdbx_seq_one_letter_code
_entity_poly.pdbx_strand_id
1 'polypeptide(L)'
;LPYTVIDYSPKDMDKIKEEFVSLLFKDWSGYSEPSLSANVLKTAAPLFDHMHLLPEYAGSFLVVQYETAGYMHLDAAAVRALELFSLVQDDEDEPVRSNGTLYGILNRCYSDLGRRLLRSWMRRPLSNIRSINERLDVVECLTESHSSRQALSLQLKRVPDVMVIERKLLQKKANLVDCVRLYRIIEALNDFDSILEELNDAHDDRKAAAVKALLWDPIKKYKECFSDFKEQIEIYVDMDYFDETNEYRIKSDVDEELQNYWEALEKFERKAKRLCESVASATGLDSIKLDTGNGFFFRAPLREEKA
;
A
#
# COMPACT_ATOMS: atom_id res chain seq x y z
N LEU A 1 -6.41 -25.43 -23.41
CA LEU A 1 -7.68 -24.66 -23.50
C LEU A 1 -7.85 -24.20 -24.94
N PRO A 2 -9.01 -24.42 -25.59
CA PRO A 2 -9.22 -23.92 -26.95
C PRO A 2 -9.25 -22.38 -26.88
N TYR A 3 -8.44 -21.73 -27.70
CA TYR A 3 -8.48 -20.28 -27.85
C TYR A 3 -9.80 -19.91 -28.53
N THR A 4 -10.77 -19.43 -27.76
CA THR A 4 -11.94 -18.75 -28.32
C THR A 4 -11.45 -17.44 -28.94
N VAL A 5 -11.40 -17.39 -30.27
CA VAL A 5 -11.19 -16.14 -31.00
C VAL A 5 -12.47 -15.32 -30.81
N ILE A 6 -12.39 -14.29 -29.99
CA ILE A 6 -13.45 -13.30 -29.87
C ILE A 6 -13.35 -12.42 -31.12
N ASP A 7 -14.16 -12.71 -32.13
CA ASP A 7 -14.28 -11.88 -33.33
C ASP A 7 -15.13 -10.64 -32.99
N TYR A 8 -14.45 -9.54 -32.67
CA TYR A 8 -15.10 -8.24 -32.52
C TYR A 8 -15.44 -7.65 -33.89
N SER A 9 -16.65 -7.12 -34.08
CA SER A 9 -16.95 -6.38 -35.30
C SER A 9 -16.10 -5.09 -35.38
N PRO A 10 -15.86 -4.53 -36.57
CA PRO A 10 -15.06 -3.30 -36.71
C PRO A 10 -15.59 -2.13 -35.87
N LYS A 11 -16.91 -2.01 -35.71
CA LYS A 11 -17.53 -0.96 -34.86
C LYS A 11 -17.31 -1.20 -33.37
N ASP A 12 -17.32 -2.46 -32.95
CA ASP A 12 -17.03 -2.82 -31.56
C ASP A 12 -15.56 -2.56 -31.24
N MET A 13 -14.65 -2.84 -32.18
CA MET A 13 -13.23 -2.55 -32.04
C MET A 13 -12.92 -1.06 -31.90
N ASP A 14 -13.63 -0.18 -32.60
CA ASP A 14 -13.40 1.26 -32.46
C ASP A 14 -13.91 1.78 -31.10
N LYS A 15 -15.04 1.27 -30.63
CA LYS A 15 -15.53 1.57 -29.28
C LYS A 15 -14.56 1.09 -28.19
N ILE A 16 -14.05 -0.15 -28.29
CA ILE A 16 -13.11 -0.69 -27.30
C ILE A 16 -11.78 0.08 -27.32
N LYS A 17 -11.33 0.59 -28.48
CA LYS A 17 -10.16 1.47 -28.54
C LYS A 17 -10.40 2.79 -27.81
N GLU A 18 -11.56 3.42 -27.98
CA GLU A 18 -11.89 4.66 -27.27
C GLU A 18 -11.94 4.44 -25.75
N GLU A 19 -12.57 3.36 -25.30
CA GLU A 19 -12.59 2.97 -23.89
C GLU A 19 -11.18 2.69 -23.37
N PHE A 20 -10.35 1.96 -24.13
CA PHE A 20 -8.95 1.71 -23.78
C PHE A 20 -8.14 3.01 -23.65
N VAL A 21 -8.28 3.95 -24.59
CA VAL A 21 -7.58 5.25 -24.53
C VAL A 21 -8.05 6.07 -23.32
N SER A 22 -9.32 5.97 -22.93
CA SER A 22 -9.84 6.65 -21.74
C SER A 22 -9.23 6.16 -20.42
N LEU A 23 -8.76 4.91 -20.40
CA LEU A 23 -8.07 4.31 -19.25
C LEU A 23 -6.62 4.77 -19.12
N LEU A 24 -6.04 5.40 -20.15
CA LEU A 24 -4.64 5.83 -20.15
C LEU A 24 -4.44 7.16 -19.42
N PHE A 25 -3.40 7.22 -18.59
CA PHE A 25 -2.98 8.40 -17.85
C PHE A 25 -2.57 9.52 -18.83
N LYS A 26 -3.15 10.72 -18.70
CA LYS A 26 -2.94 11.83 -19.66
C LYS A 26 -1.80 12.78 -19.29
N ASP A 27 -1.52 12.95 -17.99
CA ASP A 27 -0.65 14.03 -17.50
C ASP A 27 0.53 13.52 -16.63
N TRP A 28 1.35 12.60 -17.15
CA TRP A 28 2.66 12.35 -16.55
C TRP A 28 3.75 13.05 -17.37
N SER A 29 4.38 14.04 -16.74
CA SER A 29 5.40 14.91 -17.32
C SER A 29 6.50 14.11 -18.05
N GLY A 30 6.43 14.08 -19.38
CA GLY A 30 7.51 13.58 -20.24
C GLY A 30 7.14 12.48 -21.23
N TYR A 31 5.95 11.90 -21.18
CA TYR A 31 5.50 10.92 -22.19
C TYR A 31 4.45 11.57 -23.10
N SER A 32 4.83 11.85 -24.35
CA SER A 32 3.84 12.09 -25.42
C SER A 32 2.94 10.85 -25.54
N GLU A 33 1.67 11.03 -25.92
CA GLU A 33 0.75 9.94 -26.27
C GLU A 33 1.55 8.83 -26.95
N PRO A 34 1.61 7.61 -26.38
CA PRO A 34 2.37 6.56 -27.00
C PRO A 34 1.79 6.39 -28.40
N SER A 35 2.64 6.52 -29.44
CA SER A 35 2.27 6.15 -30.80
C SER A 35 2.12 4.63 -30.83
N LEU A 36 1.03 4.16 -30.24
CA LEU A 36 0.69 2.75 -30.17
C LEU A 36 0.44 2.30 -31.59
N SER A 37 1.25 1.34 -32.04
CA SER A 37 1.04 0.77 -33.36
C SER A 37 -0.37 0.16 -33.43
N ALA A 38 -0.95 0.15 -34.63
CA ALA A 38 -2.27 -0.43 -34.85
C ALA A 38 -2.37 -1.89 -34.37
N ASN A 39 -1.25 -2.62 -34.36
CA ASN A 39 -1.18 -4.00 -33.87
C ASN A 39 -1.27 -4.08 -32.34
N VAL A 40 -0.60 -3.18 -31.62
CA VAL A 40 -0.67 -3.14 -30.14
C VAL A 40 -2.09 -2.83 -29.69
N LEU A 41 -2.75 -1.85 -30.33
CA LEU A 41 -4.14 -1.53 -30.05
C LEU A 41 -5.08 -2.71 -30.31
N LYS A 42 -4.89 -3.44 -31.41
CA LYS A 42 -5.69 -4.64 -31.74
C LYS A 42 -5.56 -5.77 -30.73
N THR A 43 -4.42 -5.88 -30.05
CA THR A 43 -4.20 -6.92 -29.03
C THR A 43 -4.55 -6.46 -27.61
N ALA A 44 -4.28 -5.20 -27.28
CA ALA A 44 -4.48 -4.67 -25.95
C ALA A 44 -5.97 -4.38 -25.67
N ALA A 45 -6.70 -3.82 -26.62
CA ALA A 45 -8.11 -3.49 -26.46
C ALA A 45 -8.97 -4.70 -26.01
N PRO A 46 -8.94 -5.86 -26.69
CA PRO A 46 -9.64 -7.07 -26.23
C PRO A 46 -9.22 -7.59 -24.85
N LEU A 47 -7.93 -7.48 -24.51
CA LEU A 47 -7.44 -7.91 -23.21
C LEU A 47 -8.04 -7.06 -22.09
N PHE A 48 -8.11 -5.75 -22.29
CA PHE A 48 -8.69 -4.82 -21.32
C PHE A 48 -10.21 -5.03 -21.17
N ASP A 49 -10.91 -5.29 -22.26
CA ASP A 49 -12.33 -5.67 -22.25
C ASP A 49 -12.54 -6.97 -21.45
N HIS A 50 -11.71 -7.99 -21.68
CA HIS A 50 -11.75 -9.25 -20.94
C HIS A 50 -11.45 -9.10 -19.44
N MET A 51 -10.61 -8.12 -19.07
CA MET A 51 -10.32 -7.84 -17.66
C MET A 51 -11.49 -7.17 -16.92
N HIS A 52 -12.57 -6.78 -17.62
CA HIS A 52 -13.75 -6.14 -17.05
C HIS A 52 -13.40 -4.98 -16.10
N LEU A 53 -12.48 -4.12 -16.57
CA LEU A 53 -11.99 -3.00 -15.76
C LEU A 53 -13.13 -2.03 -15.45
N LEU A 54 -13.20 -1.62 -14.18
CA LEU A 54 -14.23 -0.70 -13.72
C LEU A 54 -13.96 0.73 -14.25
N PRO A 55 -15.01 1.54 -14.50
CA PRO A 55 -14.86 2.92 -14.97
C PRO A 55 -13.99 3.80 -14.05
N GLU A 56 -13.93 3.48 -12.76
CA GLU A 56 -13.11 4.17 -11.77
C GLU A 56 -11.60 4.09 -12.05
N TYR A 57 -11.16 3.16 -12.92
CA TYR A 57 -9.78 3.08 -13.38
C TYR A 57 -9.45 3.98 -14.59
N ALA A 58 -10.39 4.84 -15.01
CA ALA A 58 -10.13 5.85 -16.03
C ALA A 58 -8.88 6.67 -15.70
N GLY A 59 -8.01 6.85 -16.69
CA GLY A 59 -6.75 7.55 -16.53
C GLY A 59 -5.74 6.92 -15.57
N SER A 60 -5.89 5.64 -15.17
CA SER A 60 -5.01 5.01 -14.16
C SER A 60 -3.86 4.18 -14.75
N PHE A 61 -3.82 3.96 -16.06
CA PHE A 61 -2.85 3.05 -16.68
C PHE A 61 -1.81 3.76 -17.53
N LEU A 62 -0.58 3.24 -17.50
CA LEU A 62 0.51 3.63 -18.39
C LEU A 62 0.89 2.44 -19.27
N VAL A 63 1.01 2.67 -20.57
CA VAL A 63 1.47 1.64 -21.53
C VAL A 63 2.94 1.87 -21.84
N VAL A 64 3.75 0.84 -21.59
CA VAL A 64 5.21 0.88 -21.81
C VAL A 64 5.62 -0.22 -22.78
N GLN A 65 6.36 0.13 -23.83
CA GLN A 65 6.93 -0.85 -24.76
C GLN A 65 8.10 -1.59 -24.12
N TYR A 66 8.03 -2.93 -24.10
CA TYR A 66 8.98 -3.77 -23.38
C TYR A 66 10.37 -3.81 -24.02
N GLU A 67 10.45 -3.94 -25.36
CA GLU A 67 11.72 -4.09 -26.09
C GLU A 67 12.61 -2.85 -25.97
N THR A 68 12.02 -1.67 -26.05
CA THR A 68 12.72 -0.38 -25.91
C THR A 68 13.14 -0.07 -24.47
N ALA A 69 12.68 -0.86 -23.49
CA ALA A 69 12.87 -0.55 -22.07
C ALA A 69 14.23 -1.01 -21.50
N GLY A 70 15.13 -1.56 -22.32
CA GLY A 70 16.53 -1.81 -21.92
C GLY A 70 16.71 -2.98 -20.94
N TYR A 71 15.94 -4.05 -21.13
CA TYR A 71 16.04 -5.26 -20.31
C TYR A 71 16.61 -6.44 -21.12
N MET A 72 17.30 -7.35 -20.44
CA MET A 72 17.73 -8.63 -21.01
C MET A 72 16.52 -9.50 -21.30
N HIS A 73 16.48 -10.08 -22.50
CA HIS A 73 15.45 -11.06 -22.87
C HIS A 73 15.82 -12.42 -22.28
N LEU A 74 14.90 -13.01 -21.52
CA LEU A 74 15.01 -14.35 -20.98
C LEU A 74 13.88 -15.20 -21.56
N ASP A 75 14.23 -16.28 -22.23
CA ASP A 75 13.25 -17.23 -22.74
C ASP A 75 12.77 -18.19 -21.63
N ALA A 76 11.68 -18.90 -21.88
CA ALA A 76 11.10 -19.82 -20.91
C ALA A 76 12.04 -20.99 -20.56
N ALA A 77 13.00 -21.33 -21.44
CA ALA A 77 13.99 -22.37 -21.18
C ALA A 77 15.06 -21.87 -20.19
N ALA A 78 15.60 -20.66 -20.38
CA ALA A 78 16.56 -20.04 -19.47
C ALA A 78 15.97 -19.82 -18.07
N VAL A 79 14.72 -19.33 -17.98
CA VAL A 79 14.04 -19.13 -16.68
C VAL A 79 13.93 -20.44 -15.90
N ARG A 80 13.68 -21.56 -16.61
CA ARG A 80 13.62 -22.92 -16.03
C ARG A 80 15.00 -23.44 -15.65
N ALA A 81 15.98 -23.34 -16.56
CA ALA A 81 17.33 -23.84 -16.35
C ALA A 81 18.06 -23.13 -15.21
N LEU A 82 17.76 -21.84 -14.99
CA LEU A 82 18.30 -21.04 -13.89
C LEU A 82 17.48 -21.14 -12.59
N GLU A 83 16.40 -21.93 -12.59
CA GLU A 83 15.50 -22.11 -11.45
C GLU A 83 15.11 -20.77 -10.80
N LEU A 84 14.79 -19.77 -11.63
CA LEU A 84 14.55 -18.40 -11.13
C LEU A 84 13.34 -18.36 -10.21
N PHE A 85 12.31 -19.15 -10.52
CA PHE A 85 11.06 -19.26 -9.78
C PHE A 85 10.63 -20.73 -9.69
N SER A 86 9.76 -21.05 -8.72
CA SER A 86 9.18 -22.39 -8.63
C SER A 86 8.38 -22.69 -9.89
N LEU A 87 8.59 -23.89 -10.44
CA LEU A 87 7.83 -24.40 -11.59
C LEU A 87 6.52 -25.06 -11.17
N VAL A 88 6.37 -25.34 -9.88
CA VAL A 88 5.12 -25.84 -9.30
C VAL A 88 4.36 -24.62 -8.79
N GLN A 89 3.39 -24.20 -9.61
CA GLN A 89 2.24 -23.43 -9.17
C GLN A 89 1.16 -24.48 -8.86
N ASP A 90 0.59 -24.43 -7.65
CA ASP A 90 -0.67 -25.08 -7.28
C ASP A 90 -0.69 -26.60 -7.00
N ASP A 91 0.14 -27.09 -6.07
CA ASP A 91 -0.25 -28.24 -5.23
C ASP A 91 -0.36 -27.74 -3.78
N GLU A 92 -1.57 -27.80 -3.21
CA GLU A 92 -1.93 -27.22 -1.91
C GLU A 92 -1.29 -27.95 -0.70
N ASP A 93 -0.61 -29.08 -0.91
CA ASP A 93 -0.21 -30.02 0.16
C ASP A 93 1.29 -30.16 0.42
N GLU A 94 2.18 -29.44 -0.29
CA GLU A 94 3.63 -29.47 -0.01
C GLU A 94 4.18 -28.09 0.32
N PRO A 95 4.86 -27.89 1.48
CA PRO A 95 5.54 -26.65 1.77
C PRO A 95 6.64 -26.42 0.73
N VAL A 96 6.33 -25.54 -0.24
CA VAL A 96 7.28 -25.03 -1.24
C VAL A 96 8.60 -24.75 -0.55
N ARG A 97 9.62 -25.56 -0.83
CA ARG A 97 10.96 -25.36 -0.29
C ARG A 97 11.46 -24.02 -0.82
N SER A 98 11.30 -22.96 -0.03
CA SER A 98 11.66 -21.60 -0.41
C SER A 98 13.14 -21.47 -0.80
N ASN A 99 14.00 -22.41 -0.45
CA ASN A 99 15.43 -22.35 -0.75
C ASN A 99 15.82 -23.07 -2.06
N GLY A 100 14.87 -23.65 -2.80
CA GLY A 100 15.14 -24.37 -4.06
C GLY A 100 15.17 -23.51 -5.33
N THR A 101 15.08 -22.18 -5.20
CA THR A 101 15.05 -21.26 -6.36
C THR A 101 15.86 -20.02 -6.06
N LEU A 102 16.38 -19.36 -7.10
CA LEU A 102 17.17 -18.13 -6.91
C LEU A 102 16.32 -17.03 -6.24
N TYR A 103 15.05 -16.88 -6.64
CA TYR A 103 14.16 -15.91 -6.02
C TYR A 103 13.98 -16.18 -4.53
N GLY A 104 13.78 -17.44 -4.15
CA GLY A 104 13.54 -17.80 -2.77
C GLY A 104 14.78 -17.64 -1.86
N ILE A 105 15.99 -17.77 -2.42
CA ILE A 105 17.24 -17.46 -1.71
C ILE A 105 17.39 -15.94 -1.49
N LEU A 106 17.20 -15.14 -2.54
CA LEU A 106 17.43 -13.69 -2.53
C LEU A 106 16.31 -12.90 -1.85
N ASN A 107 15.08 -13.42 -1.86
CA ASN A 107 13.93 -12.70 -1.32
C ASN A 107 13.94 -12.67 0.21
N ARG A 108 14.52 -11.61 0.75
CA ARG A 108 14.48 -11.23 2.17
C ARG A 108 13.76 -9.89 2.38
N CYS A 109 12.88 -9.53 1.45
CA CYS A 109 12.14 -8.26 1.51
C CYS A 109 11.12 -8.27 2.67
N TYR A 110 11.03 -7.15 3.38
CA TYR A 110 10.09 -6.98 4.48
C TYR A 110 8.67 -6.67 4.01
N SER A 111 8.51 -5.92 2.93
CA SER A 111 7.20 -5.55 2.37
C SER A 111 6.83 -6.39 1.14
N ASP A 112 5.54 -6.59 0.92
CA ASP A 112 5.02 -7.30 -0.27
C ASP A 112 5.35 -6.57 -1.56
N LEU A 113 5.37 -5.24 -1.54
CA LEU A 113 5.83 -4.40 -2.65
C LEU A 113 7.29 -4.72 -3.01
N GLY A 114 8.16 -4.84 -2.00
CA GLY A 114 9.55 -5.25 -2.22
C GLY A 114 9.65 -6.65 -2.84
N ARG A 115 8.85 -7.61 -2.36
CA ARG A 115 8.81 -8.98 -2.92
C ARG A 115 8.39 -9.00 -4.38
N ARG A 116 7.39 -8.18 -4.76
CA ARG A 116 6.91 -8.01 -6.13
C ARG A 116 7.95 -7.31 -7.00
N LEU A 117 8.60 -6.27 -6.48
CA LEU A 117 9.65 -5.54 -7.19
C LEU A 117 10.86 -6.43 -7.48
N LEU A 118 11.34 -7.20 -6.49
CA LEU A 118 12.45 -8.13 -6.67
C LEU A 118 12.12 -9.20 -7.72
N ARG A 119 10.91 -9.77 -7.64
CA ARG A 119 10.42 -10.73 -8.65
C ARG A 119 10.42 -10.11 -10.06
N SER A 120 10.00 -8.85 -10.18
CA SER A 120 10.03 -8.10 -11.43
C SER A 120 11.45 -7.88 -11.95
N TRP A 121 12.39 -7.46 -11.08
CA TRP A 121 13.80 -7.27 -11.46
C TRP A 121 14.46 -8.55 -11.93
N MET A 122 14.16 -9.68 -11.29
CA MET A 122 14.69 -10.99 -11.72
C MET A 122 14.13 -11.45 -13.06
N ARG A 123 12.87 -11.11 -13.38
CA ARG A 123 12.28 -11.38 -14.71
C ARG A 123 12.81 -10.44 -15.79
N ARG A 124 13.25 -9.24 -15.40
CA ARG A 124 13.65 -8.16 -16.30
C ARG A 124 15.03 -7.61 -15.89
N PRO A 125 16.11 -8.37 -16.09
CA PRO A 125 17.45 -7.90 -15.74
C PRO A 125 17.79 -6.65 -16.56
N LEU A 126 18.48 -5.69 -15.95
CA LEU A 126 18.93 -4.47 -16.65
C LEU A 126 20.03 -4.81 -17.66
N SER A 127 20.03 -4.13 -18.81
CA SER A 127 21.16 -4.18 -19.77
C SER A 127 22.05 -2.93 -19.73
N ASN A 128 21.59 -1.86 -19.10
CA ASN A 128 22.32 -0.60 -19.03
C ASN A 128 23.39 -0.61 -17.91
N ILE A 129 24.66 -0.50 -18.31
CA ILE A 129 25.81 -0.54 -17.38
C ILE A 129 25.75 0.55 -16.30
N ARG A 130 25.26 1.75 -16.62
CA ARG A 130 25.15 2.86 -15.68
C ARG A 130 24.11 2.54 -14.61
N SER A 131 22.93 2.10 -15.02
CA SER A 131 21.86 1.72 -14.07
C SER A 131 22.22 0.51 -13.22
N ILE A 132 23.02 -0.42 -13.76
CA ILE A 132 23.58 -1.54 -12.98
C ILE A 132 24.52 -1.01 -11.90
N ASN A 133 25.48 -0.16 -12.27
CA ASN A 133 26.45 0.40 -11.33
C ASN A 133 25.77 1.27 -10.27
N GLU A 134 24.79 2.11 -10.63
CA GLU A 134 24.03 2.91 -9.66
C GLU A 134 23.32 2.01 -8.61
N ARG A 135 22.76 0.87 -9.02
CA ARG A 135 22.17 -0.09 -8.07
C ARG A 135 23.21 -0.77 -7.20
N LEU A 136 24.36 -1.14 -7.76
CA LEU A 136 25.45 -1.76 -7.02
C LEU A 136 26.05 -0.79 -6.00
N ASP A 137 26.25 0.48 -6.37
CA ASP A 137 26.73 1.55 -5.50
C ASP A 137 25.79 1.70 -4.29
N VAL A 138 24.46 1.69 -4.49
CA VAL A 138 23.48 1.72 -3.37
C VAL A 138 23.55 0.47 -2.49
N VAL A 139 23.71 -0.72 -3.07
CA VAL A 139 23.85 -1.97 -2.30
C VAL A 139 25.14 -1.95 -1.47
N GLU A 140 26.22 -1.42 -2.01
CA GLU A 140 27.49 -1.27 -1.31
C GLU A 140 27.35 -0.33 -0.10
N CYS A 141 26.74 0.85 -0.27
CA CYS A 141 26.44 1.77 0.83
C CYS A 141 25.68 1.11 1.98
N LEU A 142 24.61 0.38 1.65
CA LEU A 142 23.77 -0.31 2.62
C LEU A 142 24.49 -1.50 3.27
N THR A 143 25.50 -2.06 2.60
CA THR A 143 26.30 -3.16 3.13
C THR A 143 27.34 -2.65 4.13
N GLU A 144 27.96 -1.51 3.83
CA GLU A 144 28.95 -0.82 4.67
C GLU A 144 28.30 -0.16 5.89
N SER A 145 27.11 0.44 5.75
CA SER A 145 26.39 1.12 6.84
C SER A 145 25.39 0.19 7.55
N HIS A 146 25.89 -0.63 8.48
CA HIS A 146 25.05 -1.59 9.23
C HIS A 146 23.91 -0.93 10.02
N SER A 147 24.19 0.21 10.67
CA SER A 147 23.21 0.98 11.46
C SER A 147 22.04 1.45 10.59
N SER A 148 22.33 2.14 9.49
CA SER A 148 21.32 2.62 8.55
C SER A 148 20.50 1.46 7.96
N ARG A 149 21.14 0.34 7.61
CA ARG A 149 20.44 -0.85 7.13
C ARG A 149 19.48 -1.44 8.17
N GLN A 150 19.88 -1.49 9.43
CA GLN A 150 19.02 -1.97 10.52
C GLN A 150 17.86 -1.03 10.78
N ALA A 151 18.09 0.29 10.77
CA ALA A 151 17.06 1.30 10.93
C ALA A 151 16.03 1.24 9.78
N LEU A 152 16.49 1.17 8.52
CA LEU A 152 15.63 0.98 7.35
C LEU A 152 14.82 -0.32 7.44
N SER A 153 15.44 -1.41 7.91
CA SER A 153 14.75 -2.68 8.10
C SER A 153 13.58 -2.58 9.09
N LEU A 154 13.74 -1.81 10.16
CA LEU A 154 12.67 -1.60 11.15
C LEU A 154 11.52 -0.81 10.53
N GLN A 155 11.82 0.26 9.78
CA GLN A 155 10.80 1.09 9.14
C GLN A 155 10.06 0.34 8.03
N LEU A 156 10.76 -0.41 7.18
CA LEU A 156 10.15 -1.19 6.08
C LEU A 156 9.16 -2.26 6.57
N LYS A 157 9.30 -2.77 7.80
CA LYS A 157 8.32 -3.70 8.40
C LYS A 157 7.00 -3.04 8.76
N ARG A 158 7.00 -1.71 8.96
CA ARG A 158 5.82 -0.93 9.34
C ARG A 158 5.03 -0.43 8.13
N VAL A 159 5.61 -0.48 6.92
CA VAL A 159 4.98 -0.04 5.68
C VAL A 159 3.96 -1.10 5.22
N PRO A 160 2.63 -0.81 5.24
CA PRO A 160 1.62 -1.71 4.70
C PRO A 160 1.67 -1.76 3.16
N ASP A 161 0.94 -2.71 2.56
CA ASP A 161 0.85 -2.80 1.10
C ASP A 161 0.07 -1.60 0.52
N VAL A 162 0.81 -0.58 0.07
CA VAL A 162 0.29 0.66 -0.50
C VAL A 162 -0.58 0.40 -1.73
N MET A 163 -0.29 -0.64 -2.53
CA MET A 163 -1.10 -0.98 -3.71
C MET A 163 -2.52 -1.43 -3.33
N VAL A 164 -2.71 -2.01 -2.14
CA VAL A 164 -4.04 -2.37 -1.65
C VAL A 164 -4.83 -1.12 -1.28
N ILE A 165 -4.19 -0.16 -0.61
CA ILE A 165 -4.79 1.11 -0.23
C ILE A 165 -5.13 1.93 -1.49
N GLU A 166 -4.19 2.07 -2.42
CA GLU A 166 -4.36 2.72 -3.72
C GLU A 166 -5.57 2.15 -4.47
N ARG A 167 -5.67 0.82 -4.57
CA ARG A 167 -6.80 0.16 -5.23
C ARG A 167 -8.14 0.52 -4.59
N LYS A 168 -8.21 0.55 -3.26
CA LYS A 168 -9.45 0.92 -2.54
C LYS A 168 -9.80 2.39 -2.74
N LEU A 169 -8.80 3.27 -2.78
CA LEU A 169 -8.99 4.70 -3.04
C LEU A 169 -9.54 4.93 -4.44
N LEU A 170 -8.94 4.30 -5.47
CA LEU A 170 -9.43 4.37 -6.85
C LEU A 170 -10.88 3.88 -6.95
N GLN A 171 -11.21 2.76 -6.29
CA GLN A 171 -12.57 2.21 -6.28
C GLN A 171 -13.55 3.00 -5.39
N LYS A 172 -13.13 4.09 -4.73
CA LYS A 172 -13.93 4.85 -3.75
C LYS A 172 -14.50 3.98 -2.61
N LYS A 173 -13.77 2.94 -2.22
CA LYS A 173 -14.10 1.98 -1.15
C LYS A 173 -13.16 2.08 0.05
N ALA A 174 -12.25 3.05 0.06
CA ALA A 174 -11.38 3.31 1.19
C ALA A 174 -12.20 3.85 2.37
N ASN A 175 -11.89 3.38 3.56
CA ASN A 175 -12.48 3.87 4.80
C ASN A 175 -11.46 4.71 5.60
N LEU A 176 -11.89 5.23 6.75
CA LEU A 176 -11.02 6.03 7.63
C LEU A 176 -9.76 5.28 8.05
N VAL A 177 -9.86 3.96 8.28
CA VAL A 177 -8.72 3.10 8.63
C VAL A 177 -7.67 3.10 7.51
N ASP A 178 -8.10 3.02 6.25
CA ASP A 178 -7.19 3.05 5.10
C ASP A 178 -6.51 4.43 4.98
N CYS A 179 -7.22 5.52 5.26
CA CYS A 179 -6.63 6.88 5.31
C CYS A 179 -5.58 7.00 6.42
N VAL A 180 -5.86 6.48 7.63
CA VAL A 180 -4.89 6.53 8.73
C VAL A 180 -3.68 5.61 8.47
N ARG A 181 -3.87 4.48 7.79
CA ARG A 181 -2.74 3.65 7.33
C ARG A 181 -1.84 4.41 6.36
N LEU A 182 -2.42 5.20 5.47
CA LEU A 182 -1.65 6.08 4.57
C LEU A 182 -0.92 7.18 5.36
N TYR A 183 -1.60 7.80 6.33
CA TYR A 183 -0.99 8.78 7.23
C TYR A 183 0.25 8.21 7.94
N ARG A 184 0.17 6.98 8.49
CA ARG A 184 1.32 6.32 9.14
C ARG A 184 2.49 6.05 8.18
N ILE A 185 2.23 5.82 6.90
CA ILE A 185 3.29 5.73 5.89
C ILE A 185 3.97 7.08 5.73
N ILE A 186 3.19 8.16 5.64
CA ILE A 186 3.68 9.53 5.48
C ILE A 186 4.51 9.94 6.69
N GLU A 187 4.12 9.54 7.91
CA GLU A 187 4.94 9.72 9.10
C GLU A 187 6.28 8.99 8.97
N ALA A 188 6.27 7.74 8.52
CA ALA A 188 7.49 6.96 8.30
C ALA A 188 8.42 7.57 7.25
N LEU A 189 7.91 8.39 6.31
CA LEU A 189 8.77 9.13 5.37
C LEU A 189 9.75 10.08 6.08
N ASN A 190 9.39 10.61 7.25
CA ASN A 190 10.31 11.43 8.04
C ASN A 190 11.47 10.59 8.58
N ASP A 191 11.17 9.40 9.09
CA ASP A 191 12.21 8.46 9.56
C ASP A 191 13.12 8.03 8.40
N PHE A 192 12.53 7.75 7.22
CA PHE A 192 13.31 7.43 6.02
C PHE A 192 14.22 8.58 5.59
N ASP A 193 13.73 9.82 5.63
CA ASP A 193 14.49 11.02 5.27
C ASP A 193 15.75 11.16 6.15
N SER A 194 15.62 11.06 7.47
CA SER A 194 16.76 11.13 8.40
C SER A 194 17.76 9.98 8.21
N ILE A 195 17.28 8.74 8.02
CA ILE A 195 18.18 7.59 7.83
C ILE A 195 18.93 7.68 6.49
N LEU A 196 18.28 8.19 5.44
CA LEU A 196 18.89 8.35 4.12
C LEU A 196 19.85 9.53 4.06
N GLU A 197 19.62 10.58 4.84
CA GLU A 197 20.58 11.67 5.05
C GLU A 197 21.88 11.14 5.68
N GLU A 198 21.77 10.43 6.81
CA GLU A 198 22.93 9.80 7.47
C GLU A 198 23.66 8.83 6.53
N LEU A 199 22.92 8.04 5.74
CA LEU A 199 23.50 7.13 4.76
C LEU A 199 24.24 7.90 3.66
N ASN A 200 23.66 8.98 3.15
CA ASN A 200 24.28 9.78 2.10
C ASN A 200 25.57 10.44 2.58
N ASP A 201 25.59 10.98 3.79
CA ASP A 201 26.72 11.73 4.35
C ASP A 201 27.89 10.83 4.78
N ALA A 202 27.63 9.54 5.01
CA ALA A 202 28.65 8.56 5.39
C ALA A 202 29.50 8.05 4.21
N HIS A 203 29.13 8.36 2.97
CA HIS A 203 29.73 7.76 1.76
C HIS A 203 30.35 8.80 0.82
N ASP A 204 31.18 8.34 -0.11
CA ASP A 204 31.85 9.21 -1.08
C ASP A 204 30.88 9.80 -2.12
N ASP A 205 31.32 10.86 -2.81
CA ASP A 205 30.46 11.65 -3.71
C ASP A 205 29.73 10.81 -4.77
N ARG A 206 30.39 9.76 -5.28
CA ARG A 206 29.79 8.89 -6.29
C ARG A 206 28.69 8.02 -5.70
N LYS A 207 28.96 7.29 -4.61
CA LYS A 207 27.98 6.41 -3.99
C LYS A 207 26.83 7.21 -3.37
N ALA A 208 27.14 8.35 -2.76
CA ALA A 208 26.17 9.31 -2.25
C ALA A 208 25.23 9.79 -3.37
N ALA A 209 25.75 10.14 -4.56
CA ALA A 209 24.91 10.52 -5.70
C ALA A 209 23.92 9.42 -6.13
N ALA A 210 24.34 8.14 -6.08
CA ALA A 210 23.46 7.03 -6.40
C ALA A 210 22.36 6.83 -5.34
N VAL A 211 22.70 6.89 -4.05
CA VAL A 211 21.73 6.85 -2.94
C VAL A 211 20.74 8.01 -3.05
N LYS A 212 21.25 9.21 -3.32
CA LYS A 212 20.44 10.41 -3.48
C LYS A 212 19.43 10.26 -4.61
N ALA A 213 19.89 9.89 -5.81
CA ALA A 213 19.04 9.79 -6.99
C ALA A 213 18.01 8.64 -6.90
N LEU A 214 18.40 7.48 -6.37
CA LEU A 214 17.55 6.28 -6.37
C LEU A 214 16.64 6.17 -5.15
N LEU A 215 17.03 6.73 -4.01
CA LEU A 215 16.31 6.56 -2.74
C LEU A 215 15.88 7.90 -2.14
N TRP A 216 16.81 8.83 -1.93
CA TRP A 216 16.55 10.00 -1.08
C TRP A 216 15.68 11.07 -1.76
N ASP A 217 16.01 11.48 -2.98
CA ASP A 217 15.25 12.51 -3.71
C ASP A 217 13.78 12.08 -3.93
N PRO A 218 13.47 10.82 -4.28
CA PRO A 218 12.08 10.34 -4.31
C PRO A 218 11.37 10.48 -2.96
N ILE A 219 12.02 10.09 -1.85
CA ILE A 219 11.41 10.19 -0.50
C ILE A 219 11.14 11.64 -0.14
N LYS A 220 12.06 12.56 -0.40
CA LYS A 220 11.88 14.01 -0.20
C LYS A 220 10.69 14.53 -1.00
N LYS A 221 10.64 14.20 -2.30
CA LYS A 221 9.53 14.57 -3.17
C LYS A 221 8.19 14.07 -2.64
N TYR A 222 8.09 12.80 -2.25
CA TYR A 222 6.83 12.24 -1.76
C TYR A 222 6.42 12.84 -0.41
N LYS A 223 7.37 13.10 0.48
CA LYS A 223 7.13 13.78 1.75
C LYS A 223 6.50 15.17 1.54
N GLU A 224 6.99 15.92 0.57
CA GLU A 224 6.41 17.21 0.17
C GLU A 224 5.02 17.04 -0.47
N CYS A 225 4.85 16.09 -1.40
CA CYS A 225 3.55 15.88 -2.07
C CYS A 225 2.42 15.46 -1.12
N PHE A 226 2.75 14.87 0.03
CA PHE A 226 1.76 14.38 0.99
C PHE A 226 1.58 15.30 2.22
N SER A 227 2.20 16.49 2.24
CA SER A 227 2.06 17.44 3.37
C SER A 227 0.61 17.82 3.64
N ASP A 228 -0.11 18.20 2.60
CA ASP A 228 -1.48 18.69 2.72
C ASP A 228 -2.43 17.58 3.20
N PHE A 229 -2.22 16.36 2.70
CA PHE A 229 -2.98 15.20 3.16
C PHE A 229 -2.69 14.90 4.63
N LYS A 230 -1.43 15.01 5.06
CA LYS A 230 -1.05 14.83 6.47
C LYS A 230 -1.79 15.82 7.36
N GLU A 231 -1.76 17.10 7.01
CA GLU A 231 -2.45 18.16 7.77
C GLU A 231 -3.96 17.92 7.84
N GLN A 232 -4.58 17.52 6.73
CA GLN A 232 -6.01 17.18 6.72
C GLN A 232 -6.35 16.04 7.70
N ILE A 233 -5.56 14.97 7.72
CA ILE A 233 -5.81 13.86 8.66
C ILE A 233 -5.67 14.31 10.11
N GLU A 234 -4.69 15.15 10.43
CA GLU A 234 -4.50 15.69 11.79
C GLU A 234 -5.63 16.63 12.23
N ILE A 235 -6.24 17.35 11.30
CA ILE A 235 -7.40 18.20 11.55
C ILE A 235 -8.66 17.36 11.79
N TYR A 236 -8.90 16.32 10.97
CA TYR A 236 -10.18 15.60 10.97
C TYR A 236 -10.20 14.36 11.87
N VAL A 237 -9.08 13.70 12.12
CA VAL A 237 -9.03 12.40 12.82
C VAL A 237 -8.59 12.58 14.26
N ASP A 238 -9.33 11.97 15.17
CA ASP A 238 -9.02 11.96 16.60
C ASP A 238 -8.06 10.81 16.91
N MET A 239 -6.77 11.13 16.99
CA MET A 239 -5.72 10.16 17.30
C MET A 239 -5.68 9.80 18.79
N ASP A 240 -6.01 10.74 19.68
CA ASP A 240 -6.02 10.52 21.13
C ASP A 240 -7.07 9.47 21.50
N TYR A 241 -8.27 9.56 20.89
CA TYR A 241 -9.31 8.56 21.07
C TYR A 241 -8.89 7.17 20.57
N PHE A 242 -8.16 7.11 19.45
CA PHE A 242 -7.64 5.85 18.95
C PHE A 242 -6.65 5.22 19.93
N ASP A 243 -5.78 6.01 20.56
CA ASP A 243 -4.80 5.49 21.53
C ASP A 243 -5.47 4.91 22.79
N GLU A 244 -6.64 5.44 23.18
CA GLU A 244 -7.42 4.96 24.34
C GLU A 244 -8.33 3.76 24.02
N THR A 245 -8.96 3.75 22.84
CA THR A 245 -10.06 2.82 22.51
C THR A 245 -9.73 1.85 21.37
N ASN A 246 -8.65 2.10 20.63
CA ASN A 246 -8.27 1.41 19.40
C ASN A 246 -9.34 1.51 18.28
N GLU A 247 -10.20 2.53 18.34
CA GLU A 247 -11.20 2.85 17.32
C GLU A 247 -10.93 4.21 16.67
N TYR A 248 -11.14 4.30 15.36
CA TYR A 248 -10.94 5.55 14.62
C TYR A 248 -12.22 6.34 14.56
N ARG A 249 -12.15 7.63 14.93
CA ARG A 249 -13.27 8.57 14.81
C ARG A 249 -12.84 9.91 14.21
N ILE A 250 -13.83 10.64 13.71
CA ILE A 250 -13.68 12.03 13.28
C ILE A 250 -13.78 12.91 14.53
N LYS A 251 -12.96 13.97 14.61
CA LYS A 251 -13.06 14.97 15.69
C LYS A 251 -14.43 15.62 15.67
N SER A 252 -15.01 15.83 16.85
CA SER A 252 -16.32 16.46 17.02
C SER A 252 -16.33 17.92 16.54
N ASP A 253 -15.17 18.56 16.62
CA ASP A 253 -14.95 20.00 16.42
C ASP A 253 -14.96 20.41 14.93
N VAL A 254 -15.08 19.42 14.04
CA VAL A 254 -15.04 19.59 12.59
C VAL A 254 -16.33 20.21 12.06
N ASP A 255 -17.46 19.92 12.71
CA ASP A 255 -18.78 20.28 12.24
C ASP A 255 -19.72 20.53 13.43
N GLU A 256 -20.54 21.59 13.34
CA GLU A 256 -21.44 21.97 14.43
C GLU A 256 -22.50 20.90 14.73
N GLU A 257 -22.99 20.16 13.73
CA GLU A 257 -23.95 19.07 13.96
C GLU A 257 -23.27 17.90 14.68
N LEU A 258 -22.06 17.51 14.24
CA LEU A 258 -21.27 16.46 14.91
C LEU A 258 -20.98 16.82 16.38
N GLN A 259 -20.62 18.07 16.65
CA GLN A 259 -20.42 18.58 18.00
C GLN A 259 -21.68 18.42 18.86
N ASN A 260 -22.85 18.80 18.32
CA ASN A 260 -24.13 18.66 19.02
C ASN A 260 -24.47 17.19 19.34
N TYR A 261 -24.25 16.28 18.39
CA TYR A 261 -24.45 14.84 18.63
C TYR A 261 -23.47 14.30 19.67
N TRP A 262 -22.23 14.77 19.65
CA TRP A 262 -21.21 14.37 20.61
C TRP A 262 -21.56 14.81 22.03
N GLU A 263 -21.95 16.07 22.23
CA GLU A 263 -22.39 16.59 23.52
C GLU A 263 -23.61 15.82 24.06
N ALA A 264 -24.52 15.44 23.17
CA ALA A 264 -25.66 14.60 23.52
C ALA A 264 -25.22 13.20 23.97
N LEU A 265 -24.33 12.54 23.22
CA LEU A 265 -23.77 11.22 23.54
C LEU A 265 -23.01 11.24 24.88
N GLU A 266 -22.14 12.22 25.09
CA GLU A 266 -21.36 12.36 26.32
C GLU A 266 -22.28 12.60 27.53
N LYS A 267 -23.37 13.34 27.34
CA LYS A 267 -24.41 13.53 28.37
C LYS A 267 -25.13 12.22 28.68
N PHE A 268 -25.41 11.37 27.69
CA PHE A 268 -26.01 10.05 27.90
C PHE A 268 -25.03 9.09 28.60
N GLU A 269 -23.77 9.06 28.20
CA GLU A 269 -22.73 8.26 28.87
C GLU A 269 -22.53 8.68 30.32
N ARG A 270 -22.45 9.99 30.60
CA ARG A 270 -22.37 10.51 31.99
C ARG A 270 -23.58 10.10 32.82
N LYS A 271 -24.79 10.12 32.24
CA LYS A 271 -26.01 9.64 32.92
C LYS A 271 -25.95 8.13 33.18
N ALA A 272 -25.51 7.34 32.20
CA ALA A 272 -25.39 5.89 32.33
C ALA A 272 -24.36 5.49 33.41
N LYS A 273 -23.20 6.17 33.44
CA LYS A 273 -22.18 5.98 34.48
C LYS A 273 -22.71 6.33 35.88
N ARG A 274 -23.38 7.48 36.03
CA ARG A 274 -24.04 7.87 37.31
C ARG A 274 -25.11 6.88 37.76
N LEU A 275 -25.90 6.33 36.83
CA LEU A 275 -26.87 5.29 37.13
C LEU A 275 -26.16 4.00 37.58
N CYS A 276 -25.05 3.63 36.94
CA CYS A 276 -24.25 2.48 37.36
C CYS A 276 -23.71 2.64 38.79
N GLU A 277 -23.18 3.81 39.13
CA GLU A 277 -22.69 4.14 40.49
C GLU A 277 -23.83 4.13 41.54
N SER A 278 -24.98 4.69 41.18
CA SER A 278 -26.18 4.67 42.02
C SER A 278 -26.68 3.23 42.26
N VAL A 279 -26.70 2.38 41.24
CA VAL A 279 -27.11 0.98 41.36
C VAL A 279 -26.10 0.19 42.19
N ALA A 280 -24.80 0.38 41.97
CA ALA A 280 -23.74 -0.26 42.76
C ALA A 280 -23.87 0.09 44.25
N SER A 281 -24.07 1.37 44.57
CA SER A 281 -24.26 1.80 45.97
C SER A 281 -25.56 1.30 46.61
N ALA A 282 -26.66 1.23 45.85
CA ALA A 282 -27.95 0.73 46.34
C ALA A 282 -27.97 -0.79 46.56
N THR A 283 -27.23 -1.55 45.75
CA THR A 283 -27.16 -3.02 45.83
C THR A 283 -26.01 -3.51 46.71
N GLY A 284 -25.03 -2.65 47.03
CA GLY A 284 -23.81 -3.04 47.73
C GLY A 284 -22.86 -3.89 46.89
N LEU A 285 -23.06 -3.93 45.57
CA LEU A 285 -22.30 -4.73 44.62
C LEU A 285 -21.35 -3.83 43.82
N ASP A 286 -20.13 -3.68 44.31
CA ASP A 286 -19.07 -2.89 43.65
C ASP A 286 -18.61 -3.50 42.31
N SER A 287 -19.05 -4.73 41.99
CA SER A 287 -18.61 -5.45 40.80
C SER A 287 -19.47 -5.18 39.55
N ILE A 288 -20.57 -4.42 39.69
CA ILE A 288 -21.45 -4.04 38.58
C ILE A 288 -20.70 -3.09 37.65
N LYS A 289 -20.61 -3.45 36.36
CA LYS A 289 -20.00 -2.63 35.31
C LYS A 289 -21.02 -2.21 34.27
N LEU A 290 -20.81 -1.03 33.70
CA LEU A 290 -21.51 -0.59 32.51
C LEU A 290 -20.84 -1.21 31.28
N ASP A 291 -21.63 -1.87 30.44
CA ASP A 291 -21.16 -2.48 29.19
C ASP A 291 -22.06 -1.99 28.03
N THR A 292 -21.54 -2.05 26.80
CA THR A 292 -22.19 -1.48 25.61
C THR A 292 -22.36 -2.54 24.51
N GLY A 293 -23.57 -2.60 23.96
CA GLY A 293 -23.95 -3.50 22.86
C GLY A 293 -25.04 -2.86 22.02
N ASN A 294 -26.26 -3.44 21.97
CA ASN A 294 -27.44 -2.80 21.37
C ASN A 294 -28.03 -1.66 22.24
N GLY A 295 -27.20 -0.99 23.03
CA GLY A 295 -27.56 -0.06 24.09
C GLY A 295 -26.70 -0.24 25.34
N PHE A 296 -26.95 0.58 26.36
CA PHE A 296 -26.30 0.46 27.66
C PHE A 296 -26.97 -0.65 28.48
N PHE A 297 -26.19 -1.54 29.06
CA PHE A 297 -26.66 -2.53 30.03
C PHE A 297 -25.68 -2.70 31.19
N PHE A 298 -26.20 -3.16 32.32
CA PHE A 298 -25.38 -3.48 33.49
C PHE A 298 -24.95 -4.94 33.43
N ARG A 299 -23.67 -5.17 33.67
CA ARG A 299 -23.06 -6.50 33.74
C ARG A 299 -22.65 -6.78 35.17
N ALA A 300 -23.20 -7.85 35.73
CA ALA A 300 -22.84 -8.39 37.04
C ALA A 300 -22.35 -9.85 36.89
N PRO A 301 -21.43 -10.33 37.73
CA PRO A 301 -20.99 -11.71 37.72
C PRO A 301 -22.09 -12.66 38.21
N LEU A 302 -22.16 -13.86 37.63
CA LEU A 302 -23.19 -14.89 37.92
C LEU A 302 -23.31 -15.30 39.40
N ARG A 303 -22.29 -14.99 40.22
CA ARG A 303 -22.29 -15.24 41.67
C ARG A 303 -23.26 -14.33 42.43
N GLU A 304 -23.57 -13.17 41.86
CA GLU A 304 -24.41 -12.13 42.48
C GLU A 304 -25.89 -12.24 42.08
N GLU A 305 -26.22 -13.09 41.11
CA GLU A 305 -27.61 -13.31 40.63
C GLU A 305 -28.50 -14.07 41.65
N LYS A 306 -27.90 -14.66 42.69
CA LYS A 306 -28.59 -15.51 43.68
C LYS A 306 -28.77 -14.88 45.07
N ALA A 307 -28.42 -13.60 45.24
CA ALA A 307 -28.56 -12.88 46.51
C ALA A 307 -29.92 -12.18 46.63
#